data_AF-A0A948BMI7-F1
#
_entry.id   AF-A0A948BMI7-F1
#
_cell.length_a   1.000
_cell.length_b   1.000
_cell.length_c   1.000
_cell.angle_alpha   90.00
_cell.angle_beta   90.00
_cell.angle_gamma   90.00
#
_symmetry.space_group_name_H-M   'P 1'
#
loop_
_entity.id
_entity.type
_entity.pdbx_description
1 polymer ?
#
loop_
_entity_poly.entity_id
_entity_poly.type
_entity_poly.pdbx_seq_one_letter_code
_entity_poly.pdbx_strand_id
1 'polypeptide(L)' 'MKAIKTPLSKEDIIRLKVGDEVLLSGIIYTARDQAHKRLSEARNKFKKLPVDLKGEVIYYCGPTKSPKRKIIGS' A
#
# COMPACT_ATOMS: atom_id res chain seq x y z
N MET A 1 -11.40 2.47 -17.40
CA MET A 1 -10.62 1.67 -16.44
C MET A 1 -9.15 1.61 -16.85
N LYS A 2 -8.23 2.12 -16.01
CA LYS A 2 -6.77 2.13 -16.23
C LYS A 2 -6.13 0.98 -15.46
N ALA A 3 -5.35 0.13 -16.14
CA ALA A 3 -4.62 -0.95 -15.49
C ALA A 3 -3.26 -0.45 -15.01
N ILE A 4 -2.95 -0.65 -13.72
CA ILE A 4 -1.71 -0.16 -13.09
C ILE A 4 -1.09 -1.30 -12.29
N LYS A 5 0.25 -1.39 -12.30
CA LYS A 5 0.99 -2.39 -11.54
C LYS A 5 1.91 -1.76 -10.51
N THR A 6 2.07 -2.42 -9.37
CA THR A 6 3.06 -2.01 -8.36
C THR A 6 4.42 -2.68 -8.60
N PRO A 7 5.54 -2.02 -8.25
CA PRO A 7 5.64 -0.64 -7.74
C PRO A 7 5.29 0.41 -8.82
N LEU A 8 4.59 1.46 -8.42
CA LEU A 8 4.17 2.57 -9.28
C LEU A 8 5.36 3.40 -9.75
N SER A 9 5.36 3.72 -11.05
CA SER A 9 6.23 4.75 -11.60
C SER A 9 5.66 6.17 -11.34
N LYS A 10 6.49 7.20 -11.52
CA LYS A 10 6.00 8.59 -11.45
C LYS A 10 5.02 8.87 -12.58
N GLU A 11 5.25 8.27 -13.74
CA GLU A 11 4.44 8.42 -14.95
C GLU A 11 3.05 7.82 -14.75
N ASP A 12 2.94 6.68 -14.05
CA ASP A 12 1.65 6.09 -13.69
C ASP A 12 0.82 7.07 -12.85
N ILE A 13 1.45 7.72 -11.87
CA ILE A 13 0.80 8.67 -10.96
C ILE A 13 0.36 9.94 -11.71
N ILE A 14 1.25 10.53 -12.52
CA ILE A 14 0.99 11.78 -13.24
C ILE A 14 -0.16 11.62 -14.26
N ARG A 15 -0.35 10.42 -14.81
CA ARG A 15 -1.41 10.14 -15.79
C ARG A 15 -2.79 9.96 -15.16
N LEU A 16 -2.90 9.86 -13.84
CA LEU A 16 -4.18 9.70 -13.15
C LEU A 16 -4.93 11.02 -13.01
N LYS A 17 -6.25 10.94 -13.15
CA LYS A 17 -7.20 12.04 -13.02
C LYS A 17 -8.31 11.62 -12.08
N VAL A 18 -8.94 12.61 -11.43
CA VAL A 18 -10.11 12.39 -10.59
C VAL A 18 -11.22 11.76 -11.43
N GLY A 19 -11.86 10.72 -10.88
CA GLY A 19 -12.91 9.95 -11.56
C GLY A 19 -12.40 8.78 -12.40
N ASP A 20 -11.08 8.60 -12.54
CA ASP A 20 -10.55 7.40 -13.19
C ASP A 20 -10.85 6.14 -12.37
N GLU A 21 -11.47 5.15 -13.00
CA GLU A 21 -11.47 3.78 -12.49
C GLU A 21 -10.11 3.12 -12.72
N VAL A 22 -9.56 2.48 -11.69
CA VAL A 22 -8.24 1.84 -11.72
C VAL A 22 -8.35 0.36 -11.37
N LEU A 23 -7.75 -0.50 -12.20
CA LEU A 23 -7.47 -1.89 -11.88
C LEU A 23 -6.01 -2.01 -11.44
N LEU A 24 -5.80 -2.19 -10.14
CA LEU A 24 -4.46 -2.31 -9.56
C LEU A 24 -4.06 -3.78 -9.43
N SER A 25 -2.81 -4.12 -9.76
CA SER A 25 -2.29 -5.49 -9.63
C SER A 25 -0.82 -5.49 -9.16
N GLY A 26 -0.50 -6.35 -8.20
CA GLY A 26 0.86 -6.48 -7.67
C GLY A 26 0.88 -6.61 -6.15
N ILE A 27 2.01 -6.25 -5.54
CA ILE A 27 2.15 -6.21 -4.08
C ILE A 27 1.47 -4.95 -3.53
N ILE A 28 0.67 -5.13 -2.48
CA ILE A 28 0.00 -4.06 -1.75
C ILE A 28 0.22 -4.31 -0.26
N TYR A 29 0.61 -3.28 0.47
CA TYR A 29 0.82 -3.36 1.91
C TYR A 29 -0.43 -2.85 2.63
N THR A 30 -0.81 -3.53 3.72
CA THR A 30 -1.83 -2.99 4.64
C THR A 30 -1.15 -2.25 5.77
N ALA A 31 -1.59 -1.02 6.04
CA ALA A 31 -1.11 -0.25 7.17
C ALA A 31 -2.19 0.70 7.66
N ARG A 32 -2.26 0.86 8.98
CA ARG A 32 -3.10 1.87 9.64
C ARG A 32 -2.33 2.55 10.78
N ASP A 33 -3.04 3.03 11.78
CA ASP A 33 -2.59 3.75 12.97
C ASP A 33 -1.21 3.31 13.51
N GLN A 34 -1.09 2.08 13.99
CA GLN A 34 0.15 1.61 14.63
C GLN A 34 1.31 1.45 13.64
N ALA A 35 1.02 1.03 12.40
CA ALA A 35 2.03 0.88 11.36
C ALA A 35 2.58 2.26 10.96
N HIS A 36 1.71 3.25 10.74
CA HIS A 36 2.10 4.62 10.45
C HIS A 36 2.92 5.25 11.59
N LYS A 37 2.54 5.01 12.85
CA LYS A 37 3.32 5.46 14.02
C LYS A 37 4.75 4.91 13.99
N ARG A 38 4.91 3.60 13.78
CA ARG A 38 6.25 2.96 13.70
C ARG A 38 7.08 3.48 12.53
N LEU A 39 6.47 3.69 11.36
CA LEU A 39 7.15 4.26 10.18
C LEU A 39 7.64 5.69 10.46
N SER A 40 6.81 6.52 11.09
CA SER A 40 7.18 7.88 11.46
C SER A 40 8.29 7.92 12.51
N GLU A 41 8.23 7.07 13.53
CA GLU A 41 9.27 6.97 14.56
C GLU A 41 10.61 6.50 13.98
N ALA A 42 10.59 5.52 13.07
CA ALA A 42 11.78 5.06 12.38
C ALA A 42 12.43 6.19 11.58
N ARG A 43 11.63 6.95 10.82
CA ARG A 43 12.08 8.14 10.09
C ARG A 43 12.71 9.19 11.02
N ASN A 44 12.05 9.53 12.13
CA ASN A 44 12.52 10.55 13.06
C ASN A 44 13.81 10.16 13.78
N LYS A 45 14.04 8.87 13.99
CA LYS A 45 15.27 8.34 14.62
C LYS A 45 16.40 8.10 13.60
N PHE A 46 16.25 8.57 12.35
CA PHE A 46 17.15 8.27 11.22
C PHE A 46 17.45 6.77 11.06
N LYS A 47 16.50 5.92 11.46
CA LYS A 47 16.59 4.47 11.32
C LYS A 47 16.07 4.06 9.95
N LYS A 48 16.62 2.97 9.42
CA LYS A 48 16.11 2.33 8.21
C LYS A 48 14.63 1.95 8.42
N LEU A 49 13.79 2.24 7.44
CA LEU A 49 12.41 1.79 7.45
C LEU A 49 12.36 0.25 7.42
N PRO A 50 11.39 -0.38 8.09
CA PRO A 50 11.25 -1.84 8.08
C PRO A 50 10.92 -2.41 6.68
N VAL A 51 10.39 -1.56 5.78
CA VAL A 51 10.09 -1.87 4.38
C VAL A 51 10.44 -0.65 3.51
N ASP A 52 10.86 -0.88 2.27
CA ASP A 52 10.94 0.19 1.27
C ASP A 52 9.53 0.49 0.75
N LEU A 53 9.15 1.76 0.76
CA LEU A 53 7.82 2.22 0.37
C LEU A 53 7.82 2.96 -0.98
N LYS A 54 8.99 3.12 -1.62
CA LYS A 54 9.08 3.90 -2.85
C LYS A 54 8.33 3.21 -3.98
N GLY A 55 7.27 3.85 -4.48
CA GLY A 55 6.40 3.30 -5.52
C GLY A 55 5.39 2.27 -5.00
N GLU A 56 5.47 1.86 -3.74
CA GLU A 56 4.54 0.89 -3.18
C GLU A 56 3.18 1.52 -2.85
N VAL A 57 2.16 0.68 -2.79
CA VAL A 57 0.80 1.09 -2.43
C VAL A 57 0.48 0.64 -1.02
N ILE A 58 0.04 1.60 -0.19
CA ILE A 58 -0.54 1.33 1.13
C ILE A 58 -2.05 1.33 1.00
N TYR A 59 -2.67 0.18 1.26
CA TYR A 59 -4.10 0.07 1.49
C TYR A 59 -4.40 0.27 2.97
N TYR A 60 -5.13 1.33 3.29
CA TYR A 60 -5.53 1.64 4.66
C TYR A 60 -6.61 0.66 5.14
N CYS A 61 -6.19 -0.51 5.62
CA CYS A 61 -7.06 -1.62 5.99
C CYS A 61 -6.47 -2.44 7.15
N GLY A 62 -7.34 -3.06 7.95
CA GLY A 62 -6.98 -4.05 8.96
C GLY A 62 -7.75 -5.34 8.70
N PRO A 63 -7.17 -6.31 7.97
CA PRO A 63 -7.89 -7.53 7.61
C PRO A 63 -8.28 -8.32 8.86
N THR A 64 -9.48 -8.87 8.86
CA THR A 64 -9.95 -9.78 9.90
C THR A 64 -9.28 -11.15 9.79
N LYS A 65 -9.50 -12.01 10.79
CA LYS A 65 -8.97 -13.38 10.79
C LYS A 65 -9.46 -14.14 9.55
N SER A 66 -8.52 -14.69 8.78
CA SER A 66 -8.85 -15.49 7.61
C SER A 66 -9.71 -16.71 7.97
N PRO A 67 -10.87 -16.90 7.32
CA PRO A 67 -11.66 -18.13 7.45
C PRO A 67 -10.89 -19.35 6.92
N LYS A 68 -11.33 -20.55 7.31
CA LYS A 68 -10.74 -21.79 6.78
C LYS A 68 -10.76 -21.78 5.24
N ARG A 69 -9.62 -22.12 4.64
CA ARG A 69 -9.39 -22.16 3.18
C ARG A 69 -9.48 -20.83 2.45
N LYS A 70 -9.46 -19.68 3.14
CA LYS A 70 -9.34 -18.35 2.53
C LYS A 70 -7.99 -17.73 2.82
N ILE A 71 -7.48 -16.95 1.87
CA ILE A 71 -6.15 -16.31 1.94
C ILE A 71 -6.18 -15.12 2.92
N ILE A 72 -7.24 -14.32 2.91
CA ILE A 72 -7.40 -13.12 3.74
C ILE A 72 -8.84 -13.02 4.27
N GLY A 73 -9.01 -12.48 5.48
CA GLY A 73 -10.31 -12.06 6.00
C GLY A 73 -10.78 -10.74 5.37
N SER A 74 -12.04 -10.39 5.61
CA SER A 74 -12.61 -9.09 5.20
C SER A 74 -11.96 -7.93 5.94
#